data_AF-A0A7H2VJQ6-F1
#
_entry.id   AF-A0A7H2VJQ6-F1
#
_cell.length_a   1.000
_cell.length_b   1.000
_cell.length_c   1.000
_cell.angle_alpha   90.00
_cell.angle_beta   90.00
_cell.angle_gamma   90.00
#
_symmetry.space_group_name_H-M   'P 1'
#
loop_
_entity.id
_entity.type
_entity.pdbx_description
1 polymer ?
#
loop_
_entity_poly.entity_id
_entity_poly.type
_entity_poly.pdbx_seq_one_letter_code
_entity_poly.pdbx_strand_id
1 'polypeptide(L)'
;MGVLAHPTHHRVRKPITPLKRPNIVSLDEDLDIFEANHGNASKILDKHHTLTLKDSLFTHNQEKGSPQVLPEDKPMYLHFVCLWITQRISSRDECFLYFKHESLTSSQRFFVTDSTLCNYYKQIFMSEDISEGDYKSEHYNCVIDAVSKFWSYRFDLINLWNAPSAKITIQDESGNFKQVTIAEILNQMNFEVYKNIHGSVFKEAIRIRVRRASNHFKSAEKYLSELRSDHGRLVVIRLDLCLPPELKNIDVPELKHNFDRFTQKMRRSRLLKLNGYIWKLEYGFAKSFHYHLIIFLCGRKHSHDIKLAQMIGEMWDKTIGGKNCYFNCHSTKYLKHYKDIVVGRLERNDHIKFDRLLNVVIRYFCKKDQFIVHKSIVNKKTFDTGRTRSTRKNLGRPAKI
;
A
#
# COMPACT_ATOMS: atom_id res chain seq x y z
N MET A 1 -50.64 34.92 -37.80
CA MET A 1 -49.24 35.35 -37.97
C MET A 1 -48.76 36.00 -36.67
N GLY A 2 -47.46 35.95 -36.35
CA GLY A 2 -46.88 36.70 -35.21
C GLY A 2 -46.68 35.89 -33.93
N VAL A 3 -45.67 35.00 -33.89
CA VAL A 3 -45.09 34.51 -32.63
C VAL A 3 -43.93 35.42 -32.26
N LEU A 4 -43.94 35.97 -31.04
CA LEU A 4 -42.91 36.87 -30.54
C LEU A 4 -41.60 36.12 -30.32
N ALA A 5 -40.55 36.51 -31.03
CA ALA A 5 -39.20 36.01 -30.79
C ALA A 5 -38.61 36.65 -29.52
N HIS A 6 -38.15 35.83 -28.57
CA HIS A 6 -37.33 36.31 -27.45
C HIS A 6 -35.89 36.62 -27.91
N PRO A 7 -35.29 37.73 -27.47
CA PRO A 7 -33.92 38.08 -27.84
C PRO A 7 -32.92 37.12 -27.20
N THR A 8 -32.21 36.36 -28.05
CA THR A 8 -31.12 35.47 -27.63
C THR A 8 -29.89 36.28 -27.23
N HIS A 9 -29.78 36.62 -25.94
CA HIS A 9 -28.51 37.11 -25.39
C HIS A 9 -27.44 36.01 -25.47
N HIS A 10 -26.56 36.10 -26.47
CA HIS A 10 -25.33 35.33 -26.51
C HIS A 10 -24.49 35.65 -25.26
N ARG A 11 -24.48 34.74 -24.29
CA ARG A 11 -23.51 34.76 -23.18
C ARG A 11 -22.12 34.54 -23.75
N VAL A 12 -21.42 35.63 -24.05
CA VAL A 12 -19.98 35.61 -24.32
C VAL A 12 -19.27 35.09 -23.08
N ARG A 13 -18.89 33.80 -23.10
CA ARG A 13 -18.01 33.22 -22.07
C ARG A 13 -16.66 33.91 -22.18
N LYS A 14 -16.33 34.73 -21.18
CA LYS A 14 -14.99 35.32 -21.08
C LYS A 14 -13.93 34.23 -20.91
N PRO A 15 -12.67 34.47 -21.32
CA PRO A 15 -11.59 33.51 -21.12
C PRO A 15 -11.42 33.20 -19.63
N ILE A 16 -11.38 31.91 -19.29
CA ILE A 16 -10.88 31.46 -17.99
C ILE A 16 -9.37 31.56 -18.07
N THR A 17 -8.75 32.44 -17.28
CA THR A 17 -7.29 32.52 -17.18
C THR A 17 -6.79 31.33 -16.37
N PRO A 18 -6.11 30.32 -16.96
CA PRO A 18 -5.61 29.19 -16.20
C PRO A 18 -4.39 29.66 -15.40
N LEU A 19 -4.28 29.23 -14.13
CA LEU A 19 -2.99 29.28 -13.45
C LEU A 19 -1.99 28.46 -14.27
N LYS A 20 -0.86 29.06 -14.67
CA LYS A 20 0.12 28.42 -15.56
C LYS A 20 0.64 27.13 -14.91
N ARG A 21 0.41 25.99 -15.59
CA ARG A 21 1.01 24.71 -15.21
C ARG A 21 2.54 24.79 -15.35
N PRO A 22 3.32 24.23 -14.40
CA PRO A 22 4.76 24.05 -14.60
C PRO A 22 5.00 22.89 -15.57
N ASN A 23 6.05 22.99 -16.40
CA ASN A 23 6.53 21.85 -17.18
C ASN A 23 7.26 20.87 -16.25
N ILE A 24 6.64 19.71 -15.94
CA ILE A 24 7.28 18.63 -15.18
C ILE A 24 6.97 17.28 -15.84
N VAL A 25 7.97 16.40 -15.90
CA VAL A 25 7.86 15.03 -16.45
C VAL A 25 6.99 14.17 -15.55
N SER A 26 5.99 13.49 -16.13
CA SER A 26 4.97 12.75 -15.37
C SER A 26 5.57 11.60 -14.55
N LEU A 27 4.88 11.20 -13.49
CA LEU A 27 5.16 9.95 -12.79
C LEU A 27 4.77 8.73 -13.66
N ASP A 28 3.77 8.90 -14.53
CA ASP A 28 3.26 7.83 -15.39
C ASP A 28 4.29 7.44 -16.47
N GLU A 29 5.05 8.38 -17.03
CA GLU A 29 6.11 8.09 -18.01
C GLU A 29 7.25 7.25 -17.40
N ASP A 30 7.64 7.53 -16.15
CA ASP A 30 8.60 6.72 -15.37
C ASP A 30 8.06 5.30 -15.08
N LEU A 31 6.74 5.17 -14.86
CA LEU A 31 6.07 3.89 -14.61
C LEU A 31 5.87 3.08 -15.89
N ASP A 32 5.53 3.71 -17.02
CA ASP A 32 5.39 3.08 -18.33
C ASP A 32 6.73 2.51 -18.81
N ILE A 33 7.84 3.24 -18.62
CA ILE A 33 9.19 2.73 -18.87
C ILE A 33 9.49 1.52 -17.97
N PHE A 34 9.03 1.50 -16.71
CA PHE A 34 9.21 0.35 -15.82
C PHE A 34 8.37 -0.88 -16.26
N GLU A 35 7.11 -0.68 -16.63
CA GLU A 35 6.18 -1.74 -17.08
C GLU A 35 6.57 -2.30 -18.45
N ALA A 36 7.03 -1.47 -19.39
CA ALA A 36 7.55 -1.89 -20.68
C ALA A 36 8.74 -2.86 -20.55
N ASN A 37 9.60 -2.63 -19.55
CA ASN A 37 10.80 -3.45 -19.30
C ASN A 37 10.55 -4.75 -18.50
N HIS A 38 9.39 -4.90 -17.84
CA HIS A 38 9.15 -6.01 -16.89
C HIS A 38 7.80 -6.74 -17.07
N GLY A 39 7.01 -6.33 -18.06
CA GLY A 39 5.70 -6.92 -18.37
C GLY A 39 4.55 -6.09 -17.79
N ASN A 40 3.64 -5.72 -18.69
CA ASN A 40 2.48 -4.87 -18.44
C ASN A 40 1.59 -5.41 -17.30
N ALA A 41 1.34 -4.56 -16.30
CA ALA A 41 0.55 -4.89 -15.11
C ALA A 41 -0.87 -4.30 -15.16
N SER A 42 -1.40 -3.88 -16.31
CA SER A 42 -2.74 -3.29 -16.42
C SER A 42 -3.92 -4.27 -16.25
N LYS A 43 -3.69 -5.58 -16.41
CA LYS A 43 -4.78 -6.59 -16.41
C LYS A 43 -5.16 -7.02 -15.02
N ILE A 44 -5.90 -6.11 -14.38
CA ILE A 44 -6.29 -6.17 -12.99
C ILE A 44 -7.48 -5.20 -12.58
N LEU A 45 -8.22 -5.43 -11.46
CA LEU A 45 -9.25 -4.61 -10.75
C LEU A 45 -9.46 -4.94 -9.20
N ASP A 46 -9.47 -3.97 -8.27
CA ASP A 46 -8.83 -3.99 -6.90
C ASP A 46 -9.43 -4.79 -5.69
N LYS A 47 -8.64 -4.97 -4.59
CA LYS A 47 -9.10 -4.65 -3.20
C LYS A 47 -8.06 -4.40 -2.05
N HIS A 48 -8.31 -3.31 -1.30
CA HIS A 48 -7.85 -2.89 0.05
C HIS A 48 -6.50 -3.40 0.63
N HIS A 49 -5.45 -2.63 0.36
CA HIS A 49 -4.50 -2.02 1.34
C HIS A 49 -3.47 -1.14 0.62
N THR A 50 -3.43 -1.23 -0.71
CA THR A 50 -2.71 -0.39 -1.67
C THR A 50 -3.74 0.17 -2.66
N LEU A 51 -3.90 1.51 -2.72
CA LEU A 51 -4.99 2.15 -3.51
C LEU A 51 -4.68 2.32 -5.00
N THR A 52 -3.55 1.79 -5.45
CA THR A 52 -3.25 1.54 -6.85
C THR A 52 -2.77 0.09 -6.92
N LEU A 53 -3.24 -0.65 -7.93
CA LEU A 53 -3.09 -2.10 -8.19
C LEU A 53 -4.26 -2.98 -7.71
N LYS A 54 -5.45 -2.75 -8.24
CA LYS A 54 -6.17 -3.62 -9.20
C LYS A 54 -5.79 -5.16 -9.09
N ASP A 55 -6.74 -6.13 -9.14
CA ASP A 55 -6.68 -7.62 -9.39
C ASP A 55 -7.60 -8.21 -10.55
N SER A 56 -7.14 -9.03 -11.52
CA SER A 56 -8.02 -9.68 -12.54
C SER A 56 -7.62 -11.11 -12.91
N LEU A 57 -6.61 -11.64 -12.20
CA LEU A 57 -6.35 -13.07 -12.09
C LEU A 57 -7.00 -13.65 -10.83
N PHE A 58 -7.64 -12.80 -10.02
CA PHE A 58 -8.53 -13.15 -8.92
C PHE A 58 -9.89 -12.47 -9.11
N THR A 59 -10.81 -13.12 -9.82
CA THR A 59 -12.22 -12.68 -9.86
C THR A 59 -12.89 -12.96 -8.52
N HIS A 60 -12.66 -12.09 -7.53
CA HIS A 60 -13.46 -12.09 -6.31
C HIS A 60 -14.88 -11.64 -6.70
N ASN A 61 -15.88 -12.48 -6.52
CA ASN A 61 -17.27 -12.06 -6.75
C ASN A 61 -17.61 -11.01 -5.67
N GLN A 62 -17.67 -9.72 -6.04
CA GLN A 62 -17.85 -8.60 -5.11
C GLN A 62 -19.32 -8.22 -4.90
N GLU A 63 -20.21 -9.21 -4.87
CA GLU A 63 -21.63 -9.02 -4.51
C GLU A 63 -21.84 -8.83 -3.01
N LYS A 64 -21.15 -7.82 -2.45
CA LYS A 64 -21.49 -7.09 -1.21
C LYS A 64 -20.44 -6.00 -0.98
N GLY A 65 -20.92 -4.78 -0.78
CA GLY A 65 -20.11 -3.66 -0.30
C GLY A 65 -19.62 -3.95 1.12
N SER A 66 -18.42 -4.49 1.25
CA SER A 66 -17.71 -4.62 2.52
C SER A 66 -17.40 -3.22 3.05
N PRO A 67 -17.80 -2.86 4.29
CA PRO A 67 -17.54 -1.53 4.85
C PRO A 67 -16.06 -1.16 4.79
N GLN A 68 -15.76 0.08 4.40
CA GLN A 68 -14.40 0.60 4.42
C GLN A 68 -14.00 0.87 5.87
N VAL A 69 -13.33 -0.09 6.51
CA VAL A 69 -12.81 0.07 7.87
C VAL A 69 -11.66 1.08 7.84
N LEU A 70 -11.74 2.10 8.69
CA LEU A 70 -10.72 3.12 8.86
C LEU A 70 -9.89 2.85 10.13
N PRO A 71 -8.63 3.31 10.22
CA PRO A 71 -7.89 3.29 11.47
C PRO A 71 -8.57 4.11 12.56
N GLU A 72 -8.68 3.56 13.76
CA GLU A 72 -9.03 4.31 14.98
C GLU A 72 -7.84 5.14 15.49
N ASP A 73 -6.62 4.68 15.22
CA ASP A 73 -5.38 5.35 15.54
C ASP A 73 -5.19 6.63 14.70
N LYS A 74 -5.17 7.80 15.36
CA LYS A 74 -5.17 9.13 14.69
C LYS A 74 -3.93 9.34 13.79
N PRO A 75 -2.69 9.00 14.22
CA PRO A 75 -1.53 9.14 13.33
C PRO A 75 -1.64 8.22 12.11
N MET A 76 -1.99 6.94 12.26
CA MET A 76 -2.22 6.04 11.11
C MET A 76 -3.26 6.62 10.16
N TYR A 77 -4.37 7.16 10.67
CA TYR A 77 -5.41 7.81 9.86
C TYR A 77 -4.82 8.97 9.03
N LEU A 78 -4.02 9.84 9.64
CA LEU A 78 -3.35 10.95 8.96
C LEU A 78 -2.42 10.48 7.83
N HIS A 79 -1.68 9.38 8.00
CA HIS A 79 -0.89 8.76 6.93
C HIS A 79 -1.78 8.30 5.75
N PHE A 80 -2.98 7.76 6.01
CA PHE A 80 -3.94 7.41 4.95
C PHE A 80 -4.49 8.65 4.23
N VAL A 81 -4.80 9.73 4.94
CA VAL A 81 -5.25 11.00 4.32
C VAL A 81 -4.16 11.57 3.40
N CYS A 82 -2.90 11.55 3.83
CA CYS A 82 -1.77 12.00 3.00
C CYS A 82 -1.55 11.11 1.76
N LEU A 83 -1.73 9.79 1.89
CA LEU A 83 -1.74 8.86 0.76
C LEU A 83 -2.84 9.20 -0.25
N TRP A 84 -4.07 9.49 0.21
CA TRP A 84 -5.18 9.86 -0.67
C TRP A 84 -4.95 11.20 -1.38
N ILE A 85 -4.40 12.21 -0.69
CA ILE A 85 -4.03 13.51 -1.29
C ILE A 85 -3.04 13.31 -2.43
N THR A 86 -1.90 12.67 -2.15
CA THR A 86 -0.82 12.48 -3.14
C THR A 86 -1.25 11.61 -4.33
N GLN A 87 -1.98 10.51 -4.10
CA GLN A 87 -2.54 9.69 -5.18
C GLN A 87 -3.55 10.47 -6.05
N ARG A 88 -4.37 11.32 -5.42
CA ARG A 88 -5.39 12.09 -6.14
C ARG A 88 -4.81 13.22 -6.97
N ILE A 89 -3.81 13.93 -6.43
CA ILE A 89 -3.04 14.93 -7.18
C ILE A 89 -2.37 14.27 -8.40
N SER A 90 -1.66 13.14 -8.19
CA SER A 90 -0.97 12.42 -9.26
C SER A 90 -1.94 11.90 -10.34
N SER A 91 -3.08 11.33 -9.95
CA SER A 91 -4.03 10.71 -10.90
C SER A 91 -4.91 11.70 -11.67
N ARG A 92 -4.89 12.99 -11.33
CA ARG A 92 -5.72 14.03 -11.95
C ARG A 92 -4.94 15.23 -12.48
N ASP A 93 -3.62 15.27 -12.29
CA ASP A 93 -2.77 16.44 -12.59
C ASP A 93 -3.26 17.73 -11.87
N GLU A 94 -3.84 17.57 -10.66
CA GLU A 94 -4.52 18.66 -9.93
C GLU A 94 -3.52 19.51 -9.14
N CYS A 95 -2.97 20.50 -9.83
CA CYS A 95 -1.96 21.43 -9.30
C CYS A 95 -2.54 22.46 -8.31
N PHE A 96 -3.82 22.82 -8.41
CA PHE A 96 -4.49 23.84 -7.59
C PHE A 96 -5.86 23.38 -7.10
N LEU A 97 -6.32 23.88 -5.94
CA LEU A 97 -7.62 23.55 -5.33
C LEU A 97 -8.74 24.51 -5.73
N TYR A 98 -8.39 25.72 -6.15
CA TYR A 98 -9.32 26.77 -6.57
C TYR A 98 -8.83 27.48 -7.83
N PHE A 99 -9.71 27.67 -8.81
CA PHE A 99 -9.50 28.64 -9.89
C PHE A 99 -10.16 29.98 -9.56
N LYS A 100 -9.46 31.07 -9.86
CA LYS A 100 -9.96 32.45 -9.76
C LYS A 100 -10.67 32.82 -11.05
N HIS A 101 -11.93 33.26 -10.97
CA HIS A 101 -12.64 33.85 -12.10
C HIS A 101 -12.70 35.37 -11.91
N GLU A 102 -12.14 36.11 -12.87
CA GLU A 102 -12.17 37.57 -12.86
C GLU A 102 -13.43 38.07 -13.58
N SER A 103 -14.35 38.63 -12.80
CA SER A 103 -15.50 39.38 -13.33
C SER A 103 -15.10 40.83 -13.62
N LEU A 104 -15.86 41.50 -14.51
CA LEU A 104 -15.80 42.96 -14.63
C LEU A 104 -16.31 43.67 -13.37
N THR A 105 -17.11 42.98 -12.55
CA THR A 105 -17.53 43.43 -11.23
C THR A 105 -16.46 43.06 -10.21
N SER A 106 -16.17 43.97 -9.26
CA SER A 106 -15.04 43.92 -8.30
C SER A 106 -15.00 42.70 -7.35
N SER A 107 -15.96 41.79 -7.46
CA SER A 107 -16.10 40.56 -6.70
C SER A 107 -15.20 39.43 -7.24
N GLN A 108 -14.12 39.12 -6.54
CA GLN A 108 -13.31 37.92 -6.82
C GLN A 108 -14.09 36.65 -6.48
N ARG A 109 -14.28 35.76 -7.47
CA ARG A 109 -15.01 34.49 -7.29
C ARG A 109 -14.07 33.31 -7.51
N PHE A 110 -13.92 32.48 -6.48
CA PHE A 110 -13.17 31.22 -6.55
C PHE A 110 -14.11 30.04 -6.83
N PHE A 111 -13.61 29.06 -7.58
CA PHE A 111 -14.29 27.80 -7.88
C PHE A 111 -13.41 26.62 -7.51
N VAL A 112 -13.94 25.68 -6.73
CA VAL A 112 -13.25 24.46 -6.31
C VAL A 112 -12.96 23.58 -7.52
N THR A 113 -11.74 23.06 -7.65
CA THR A 113 -11.35 22.09 -8.68
C THR A 113 -11.80 20.68 -8.29
N ASP A 114 -11.44 20.28 -7.07
CA ASP A 114 -11.71 18.95 -6.53
C ASP A 114 -12.18 19.01 -5.08
N SER A 115 -13.49 18.90 -4.88
CA SER A 115 -14.11 18.96 -3.55
C SER A 115 -13.70 17.82 -2.62
N THR A 116 -13.31 16.66 -3.16
CA THR A 116 -12.83 15.54 -2.35
C THR A 116 -11.41 15.81 -1.87
N LEU A 117 -10.55 16.36 -2.74
CA LEU A 117 -9.19 16.73 -2.38
C LEU A 117 -9.18 17.84 -1.31
N CYS A 118 -10.02 18.87 -1.48
CA CYS A 118 -10.25 19.86 -0.43
C CYS A 118 -10.73 19.22 0.89
N ASN A 119 -11.62 18.24 0.84
CA ASN A 119 -12.09 17.55 2.05
C ASN A 119 -10.99 16.71 2.73
N TYR A 120 -10.02 16.18 1.99
CA TYR A 120 -8.86 15.52 2.59
C TYR A 120 -7.94 16.51 3.32
N TYR A 121 -7.61 17.65 2.71
CA TYR A 121 -6.85 18.70 3.44
C TYR A 121 -7.62 19.20 4.67
N LYS A 122 -8.95 19.37 4.58
CA LYS A 122 -9.78 19.76 5.72
C LYS A 122 -9.64 18.80 6.89
N GLN A 123 -9.62 17.49 6.63
CA GLN A 123 -9.45 16.48 7.67
C GLN A 123 -8.10 16.60 8.39
N ILE A 124 -7.01 16.95 7.68
CA ILE A 124 -5.71 17.21 8.32
C ILE A 124 -5.80 18.39 9.29
N PHE A 125 -6.41 19.51 8.89
CA PHE A 125 -6.59 20.65 9.80
C PHE A 125 -7.57 20.37 10.93
N MET A 126 -8.55 19.47 10.75
CA MET A 126 -9.44 19.05 11.84
C MET A 126 -8.75 18.14 12.87
N SER A 127 -7.63 17.48 12.55
CA SER A 127 -6.82 16.74 13.52
C SER A 127 -6.28 17.64 14.64
N GLU A 128 -6.12 17.08 15.85
CA GLU A 128 -5.54 17.77 17.02
C GLU A 128 -4.07 18.16 16.78
N ASP A 129 -3.30 17.25 16.19
CA ASP A 129 -1.91 17.44 15.82
C ASP A 129 -1.59 16.81 14.44
N ILE A 130 -0.36 17.04 13.99
CA ILE A 130 0.26 16.44 12.78
C ILE A 130 1.51 15.64 13.16
N SER A 131 1.39 14.78 14.18
CA SER A 131 2.44 13.84 14.59
C SER A 131 2.52 12.64 13.65
N GLU A 132 3.75 12.25 13.29
CA GLU A 132 3.99 11.08 12.42
C GLU A 132 3.62 9.76 13.12
N GLY A 133 3.53 9.76 14.46
CA GLY A 133 3.29 8.57 15.28
C GLY A 133 4.35 7.49 15.08
N ASP A 134 3.96 6.22 15.19
CA ASP A 134 4.84 5.06 15.01
C ASP A 134 5.02 4.63 13.55
N TYR A 135 4.61 5.44 12.58
CA TYR A 135 4.59 5.06 11.17
C TYR A 135 5.49 5.94 10.31
N LYS A 136 5.83 5.46 9.12
CA LYS A 136 6.60 6.19 8.14
C LYS A 136 5.99 6.02 6.76
N SER A 137 5.75 7.14 6.08
CA SER A 137 5.30 7.18 4.70
C SER A 137 5.86 8.41 3.99
N GLU A 138 6.28 8.25 2.75
CA GLU A 138 6.79 9.35 1.93
C GLU A 138 5.64 10.23 1.43
N HIS A 139 4.42 9.66 1.35
CA HIS A 139 3.18 10.40 1.15
C HIS A 139 2.89 11.34 2.32
N TYR A 140 3.08 10.87 3.55
CA TYR A 140 2.98 11.69 4.77
C TYR A 140 3.98 12.85 4.73
N ASN A 141 5.27 12.54 4.54
CA ASN A 141 6.31 13.58 4.51
C ASN A 141 6.06 14.62 3.42
N CYS A 142 5.66 14.19 2.22
CA CYS A 142 5.34 15.06 1.09
C CYS A 142 4.21 16.06 1.40
N VAL A 143 3.16 15.63 2.12
CA VAL A 143 2.00 16.47 2.45
C VAL A 143 2.27 17.33 3.68
N ILE A 144 2.88 16.77 4.72
CA ILE A 144 3.10 17.47 5.98
C ILE A 144 4.22 18.51 5.88
N ASP A 145 5.20 18.35 4.98
CA ASP A 145 6.13 19.43 4.60
C ASP A 145 5.40 20.68 4.06
N ALA A 146 4.33 20.49 3.29
CA ALA A 146 3.51 21.59 2.77
C ALA A 146 2.53 22.14 3.82
N VAL A 147 1.85 21.26 4.57
CA VAL A 147 0.85 21.64 5.59
C VAL A 147 1.48 22.37 6.78
N SER A 148 2.65 21.92 7.24
CA SER A 148 3.31 22.48 8.44
C SER A 148 3.60 23.98 8.32
N LYS A 149 3.94 24.45 7.11
CA LYS A 149 4.15 25.87 6.75
C LYS A 149 2.94 26.76 7.05
N PHE A 150 1.73 26.18 7.14
CA PHE A 150 0.48 26.88 7.42
C PHE A 150 -0.21 26.43 8.72
N TRP A 151 0.43 25.55 9.51
CA TRP A 151 -0.20 24.94 10.69
C TRP A 151 -0.47 25.94 11.81
N SER A 152 0.33 27.00 11.92
CA SER A 152 0.08 28.14 12.83
C SER A 152 -1.27 28.84 12.57
N TYR A 153 -1.75 28.82 11.32
CA TYR A 153 -3.03 29.42 10.90
C TYR A 153 -4.21 28.44 10.94
N ARG A 154 -4.03 27.25 11.55
CA ARG A 154 -5.05 26.19 11.63
C ARG A 154 -6.42 26.68 12.10
N PHE A 155 -6.48 27.55 13.10
CA PHE A 155 -7.74 28.05 13.64
C PHE A 155 -8.54 28.83 12.59
N ASP A 156 -7.90 29.79 11.92
CA ASP A 156 -8.52 30.58 10.87
C ASP A 156 -8.89 29.72 9.65
N LEU A 157 -8.02 28.79 9.25
CA LEU A 157 -8.27 27.86 8.16
C LEU A 157 -9.50 26.98 8.40
N ILE A 158 -9.71 26.47 9.62
CA ILE A 158 -10.91 25.70 9.98
C ILE A 158 -12.16 26.57 9.89
N ASN A 159 -12.14 27.75 10.52
CA ASN A 159 -13.31 28.64 10.62
C ASN A 159 -13.71 29.25 9.27
N LEU A 160 -12.73 29.55 8.42
CA LEU A 160 -12.93 30.20 7.12
C LEU A 160 -12.85 29.22 5.94
N TRP A 161 -12.80 27.90 6.18
CA TRP A 161 -12.62 26.87 5.14
C TRP A 161 -13.56 27.01 3.94
N ASN A 162 -14.82 27.37 4.22
CA ASN A 162 -15.87 27.50 3.21
C ASN A 162 -15.97 28.93 2.63
N ALA A 163 -15.08 29.85 3.03
CA ALA A 163 -15.04 31.25 2.62
C ALA A 163 -13.75 31.53 1.82
N PRO A 164 -13.61 31.01 0.57
CA PRO A 164 -12.35 31.05 -0.17
C PRO A 164 -11.81 32.46 -0.44
N SER A 165 -12.69 33.47 -0.52
CA SER A 165 -12.30 34.89 -0.68
C SER A 165 -12.02 35.63 0.64
N ALA A 166 -12.23 35.00 1.81
CA ALA A 166 -11.88 35.60 3.08
C ALA A 166 -10.36 35.74 3.19
N LYS A 167 -9.89 36.82 3.83
CA LYS A 167 -8.47 37.14 3.95
C LYS A 167 -7.99 36.95 5.39
N ILE A 168 -6.79 36.43 5.53
CA ILE A 168 -6.07 36.34 6.81
C ILE A 168 -4.65 36.89 6.64
N THR A 169 -4.09 37.39 7.73
CA THR A 169 -2.71 37.86 7.77
C THR A 169 -1.78 36.67 8.02
N ILE A 170 -0.93 36.34 7.06
CA ILE A 170 0.16 35.37 7.24
C ILE A 170 1.52 36.07 7.25
N GLN A 171 2.51 35.41 7.85
CA GLN A 171 3.90 35.81 7.78
C GLN A 171 4.56 35.13 6.57
N ASP A 172 5.39 35.85 5.82
CA ASP A 172 6.21 35.29 4.75
C ASP A 172 7.58 34.80 5.23
N GLU A 173 8.35 34.18 4.32
CA GLU A 173 9.68 33.63 4.60
C GLU A 173 10.71 34.68 5.04
N SER A 174 10.45 35.96 4.78
CA SER A 174 11.27 37.10 5.23
C SER A 174 10.78 37.70 6.55
N GLY A 175 9.73 37.13 7.16
CA GLY A 175 9.14 37.60 8.40
C GLY A 175 8.09 38.71 8.24
N ASN A 176 7.76 39.14 7.03
CA ASN A 176 6.80 40.23 6.80
C ASN A 176 5.35 39.72 6.82
N PHE A 177 4.44 40.56 7.31
CA PHE A 177 3.01 40.26 7.32
C PHE A 177 2.33 40.64 6.01
N LYS A 178 1.58 39.71 5.42
CA LYS A 178 0.79 39.91 4.19
C LYS A 178 -0.62 39.36 4.33
N GLN A 179 -1.58 40.07 3.75
CA GLN A 179 -2.97 39.62 3.65
C GLN A 179 -3.12 38.69 2.43
N VAL A 180 -3.55 37.45 2.67
CA VAL A 180 -3.80 36.43 1.64
C VAL A 180 -5.18 35.83 1.79
N THR A 181 -5.78 35.35 0.72
CA THR A 181 -7.06 34.63 0.77
C THR A 181 -6.90 33.17 1.19
N ILE A 182 -7.96 32.59 1.76
CA ILE A 182 -8.01 31.14 2.07
C ILE A 182 -7.75 30.30 0.82
N ALA A 183 -8.31 30.69 -0.33
CA ALA A 183 -8.04 30.00 -1.59
C ALA A 183 -6.57 30.07 -2.05
N GLU A 184 -5.88 31.19 -1.82
CA GLU A 184 -4.45 31.34 -2.13
C GLU A 184 -3.58 30.44 -1.23
N ILE A 185 -3.88 30.35 0.08
CA ILE A 185 -3.19 29.43 0.99
C ILE A 185 -3.38 27.98 0.55
N LEU A 186 -4.62 27.57 0.31
CA LEU A 186 -4.95 26.19 -0.09
C LEU A 186 -4.34 25.84 -1.47
N ASN A 187 -4.30 26.80 -2.40
CA ASN A 187 -3.59 26.64 -3.67
C ASN A 187 -2.08 26.53 -3.48
N GLN A 188 -1.44 27.38 -2.67
CA GLN A 188 0.00 27.33 -2.42
C GLN A 188 0.37 25.99 -1.78
N MET A 189 -0.38 25.55 -0.77
CA MET A 189 -0.17 24.27 -0.10
C MET A 189 -0.27 23.08 -1.06
N ASN A 190 -1.31 23.03 -1.90
CA ASN A 190 -1.45 21.95 -2.89
C ASN A 190 -0.37 22.02 -3.98
N PHE A 191 0.08 23.22 -4.35
CA PHE A 191 1.19 23.42 -5.27
C PHE A 191 2.53 22.93 -4.69
N GLU A 192 2.78 23.13 -3.40
CA GLU A 192 3.94 22.54 -2.71
C GLU A 192 3.86 21.00 -2.71
N VAL A 193 2.70 20.41 -2.42
CA VAL A 193 2.52 18.94 -2.50
C VAL A 193 2.72 18.44 -3.93
N TYR A 194 2.18 19.14 -4.94
CA TYR A 194 2.36 18.81 -6.35
C TYR A 194 3.84 18.84 -6.76
N LYS A 195 4.61 19.85 -6.34
CA LYS A 195 6.07 19.88 -6.54
C LYS A 195 6.77 18.74 -5.81
N ASN A 196 6.40 18.47 -4.56
CA ASN A 196 7.02 17.44 -3.73
C ASN A 196 6.82 16.03 -4.32
N ILE A 197 5.63 15.66 -4.84
CA ILE A 197 5.41 14.35 -5.47
C ILE A 197 6.19 14.18 -6.80
N HIS A 198 6.39 15.27 -7.54
CA HIS A 198 7.16 15.23 -8.79
C HIS A 198 8.69 15.37 -8.55
N GLY A 199 9.09 15.76 -7.34
CA GLY A 199 10.49 15.93 -6.94
C GLY A 199 11.28 14.62 -6.88
N SER A 200 12.59 14.73 -7.05
CA SER A 200 13.53 13.59 -7.08
C SER A 200 13.49 12.74 -5.80
N VAL A 201 13.29 13.37 -4.64
CA VAL A 201 13.22 12.69 -3.33
C VAL A 201 12.04 11.72 -3.25
N PHE A 202 10.85 12.18 -3.63
CA PHE A 202 9.65 11.34 -3.63
C PHE A 202 9.75 10.26 -4.71
N LYS A 203 10.12 10.64 -5.95
CA LYS A 203 10.30 9.69 -7.05
C LYS A 203 11.31 8.58 -6.71
N GLU A 204 12.48 8.89 -6.12
CA GLU A 204 13.44 7.84 -5.74
C GLU A 204 12.94 6.97 -4.57
N ALA A 205 12.18 7.50 -3.61
CA ALA A 205 11.60 6.65 -2.57
C ALA A 205 10.57 5.64 -3.13
N ILE A 206 9.73 6.06 -4.08
CA ILE A 206 8.84 5.17 -4.83
C ILE A 206 9.66 4.13 -5.62
N ARG A 207 10.72 4.55 -6.33
CA ARG A 207 11.62 3.64 -7.05
C ARG A 207 12.30 2.62 -6.12
N ILE A 208 12.73 3.02 -4.92
CA ILE A 208 13.32 2.12 -3.91
C ILE A 208 12.31 1.05 -3.46
N ARG A 209 11.03 1.42 -3.27
CA ARG A 209 9.95 0.47 -2.94
C ARG A 209 9.70 -0.51 -4.09
N VAL A 210 9.54 -0.01 -5.32
CA VAL A 210 9.37 -0.84 -6.53
C VAL A 210 10.57 -1.79 -6.72
N ARG A 211 11.80 -1.29 -6.55
CA ARG A 211 13.05 -2.08 -6.61
C ARG A 211 13.09 -3.17 -5.53
N ARG A 212 12.63 -2.88 -4.31
CA ARG A 212 12.51 -3.85 -3.21
C ARG A 212 11.51 -4.96 -3.54
N ALA A 213 10.29 -4.61 -3.96
CA ALA A 213 9.27 -5.57 -4.37
C ALA A 213 9.75 -6.48 -5.53
N SER A 214 10.44 -5.89 -6.54
CA SER A 214 11.07 -6.61 -7.64
C SER A 214 12.15 -7.58 -7.16
N ASN A 215 13.03 -7.15 -6.25
CA ASN A 215 14.07 -8.02 -5.69
C ASN A 215 13.51 -9.15 -4.83
N HIS A 216 12.46 -8.91 -4.04
CA HIS A 216 11.73 -9.95 -3.31
C HIS A 216 11.12 -10.98 -4.28
N PHE A 217 10.49 -10.52 -5.36
CA PHE A 217 9.90 -11.39 -6.38
C PHE A 217 10.96 -12.24 -7.09
N LYS A 218 12.05 -11.64 -7.59
CA LYS A 218 13.17 -12.35 -8.23
C LYS A 218 13.81 -13.39 -7.30
N SER A 219 13.96 -13.05 -6.01
CA SER A 219 14.44 -14.01 -4.99
C SER A 219 13.49 -15.19 -4.80
N ALA A 220 12.18 -14.94 -4.81
CA ALA A 220 11.16 -15.96 -4.62
C ALA A 220 10.97 -16.85 -5.86
N GLU A 221 11.08 -16.27 -7.05
CA GLU A 221 11.08 -16.98 -8.34
C GLU A 221 12.25 -17.97 -8.41
N LYS A 222 13.47 -17.49 -8.17
CA LYS A 222 14.66 -18.35 -8.09
C LYS A 222 14.48 -19.48 -7.07
N TYR A 223 13.99 -19.15 -5.87
CA TYR A 223 13.74 -20.11 -4.81
C TYR A 223 12.72 -21.19 -5.19
N LEU A 224 11.61 -20.81 -5.83
CA LEU A 224 10.57 -21.72 -6.31
C LEU A 224 11.08 -22.63 -7.44
N SER A 225 11.88 -22.07 -8.36
CA SER A 225 12.52 -22.83 -9.44
C SER A 225 13.51 -23.87 -8.90
N GLU A 226 14.36 -23.49 -7.94
CA GLU A 226 15.26 -24.43 -7.26
C GLU A 226 14.47 -25.52 -6.50
N LEU A 227 13.40 -25.18 -5.78
CA LEU A 227 12.53 -26.17 -5.11
C LEU A 227 11.86 -27.14 -6.10
N ARG A 228 11.49 -26.69 -7.31
CA ARG A 228 10.92 -27.53 -8.38
C ARG A 228 11.97 -28.46 -9.01
N SER A 229 13.24 -28.05 -9.01
CA SER A 229 14.35 -28.87 -9.47
C SER A 229 14.75 -29.93 -8.42
N ASP A 230 14.96 -29.50 -7.16
CA ASP A 230 15.36 -30.34 -6.03
C ASP A 230 14.29 -31.39 -5.65
N HIS A 231 13.01 -31.17 -5.99
CA HIS A 231 11.88 -31.97 -5.53
C HIS A 231 10.84 -32.24 -6.61
N GLY A 232 10.41 -33.50 -6.75
CA GLY A 232 9.40 -33.89 -7.74
C GLY A 232 7.99 -33.36 -7.45
N ARG A 233 7.34 -33.87 -6.39
CA ARG A 233 5.97 -33.48 -6.03
C ARG A 233 5.96 -32.65 -4.74
N LEU A 234 5.24 -31.53 -4.75
CA LEU A 234 5.10 -30.64 -3.61
C LEU A 234 3.65 -30.61 -3.11
N VAL A 235 3.48 -30.22 -1.84
CA VAL A 235 2.23 -29.69 -1.29
C VAL A 235 2.52 -28.28 -0.82
N VAL A 236 1.85 -27.31 -1.44
CA VAL A 236 1.95 -25.88 -1.14
C VAL A 236 0.90 -25.53 -0.10
N ILE A 237 1.34 -25.07 1.07
CA ILE A 237 0.48 -24.62 2.15
C ILE A 237 0.54 -23.08 2.24
N ARG A 238 -0.59 -22.38 2.31
CA ARG A 238 -0.64 -20.95 2.64
C ARG A 238 -1.30 -20.74 4.00
N LEU A 239 -0.67 -19.92 4.84
CA LEU A 239 -1.19 -19.49 6.14
C LEU A 239 -0.94 -17.99 6.33
N ASP A 240 -1.89 -17.31 6.95
CA ASP A 240 -1.66 -15.97 7.50
C ASP A 240 -1.65 -16.10 9.03
N LEU A 241 -0.50 -15.88 9.66
CA LEU A 241 -0.30 -15.97 11.12
C LEU A 241 -0.54 -14.60 11.76
N CYS A 242 -1.43 -14.54 12.73
CA CYS A 242 -1.85 -13.30 13.40
C CYS A 242 -1.43 -13.29 14.88
N LEU A 243 -1.63 -12.16 15.55
CA LEU A 243 -1.44 -12.01 16.99
C LEU A 243 -2.80 -11.86 17.69
N PRO A 244 -2.93 -12.35 18.94
CA PRO A 244 -4.11 -12.11 19.76
C PRO A 244 -4.15 -10.65 20.22
N PRO A 245 -5.31 -10.14 20.70
CA PRO A 245 -5.48 -8.76 21.12
C PRO A 245 -4.40 -8.26 22.09
N GLU A 246 -3.97 -9.11 23.04
CA GLU A 246 -3.02 -8.73 24.10
C GLU A 246 -1.56 -8.67 23.62
N LEU A 247 -1.27 -9.22 22.44
CA LEU A 247 0.05 -9.15 21.80
C LEU A 247 0.08 -8.19 20.60
N LYS A 248 -0.97 -7.38 20.36
CA LYS A 248 -0.99 -6.43 19.23
C LYS A 248 0.17 -5.42 19.26
N ASN A 249 0.61 -5.06 20.47
CA ASN A 249 1.70 -4.10 20.71
C ASN A 249 3.02 -4.80 21.05
N ILE A 250 3.20 -6.07 20.64
CA ILE A 250 4.43 -6.83 20.89
C ILE A 250 5.65 -6.18 20.23
N ASP A 251 6.76 -6.18 20.96
CA ASP A 251 8.04 -5.72 20.46
C ASP A 251 8.56 -6.57 19.29
N VAL A 252 9.07 -5.91 18.24
CA VAL A 252 9.56 -6.60 17.02
C VAL A 252 10.66 -7.64 17.31
N PRO A 253 11.62 -7.43 18.23
CA PRO A 253 12.54 -8.48 18.65
C PRO A 253 11.84 -9.74 19.22
N GLU A 254 10.82 -9.57 20.07
CA GLU A 254 10.10 -10.68 20.68
C GLU A 254 9.21 -11.40 19.65
N LEU A 255 8.51 -10.64 18.80
CA LEU A 255 7.76 -11.18 17.66
C LEU A 255 8.64 -12.07 16.77
N LYS A 256 9.85 -11.60 16.47
CA LYS A 256 10.83 -12.37 15.68
C LYS A 256 11.33 -13.61 16.42
N HIS A 257 11.59 -13.50 17.72
CA HIS A 257 11.93 -14.66 18.56
C HIS A 257 10.81 -15.71 18.54
N ASN A 258 9.55 -15.30 18.68
CA ASN A 258 8.38 -16.17 18.62
C ASN A 258 8.25 -16.83 17.23
N PHE A 259 8.51 -16.08 16.15
CA PHE A 259 8.53 -16.60 14.78
C PHE A 259 9.68 -17.58 14.53
N ASP A 260 10.89 -17.30 15.01
CA ASP A 260 12.04 -18.20 14.91
C ASP A 260 11.82 -19.50 15.69
N ARG A 261 11.23 -19.43 16.88
CA ARG A 261 10.80 -20.58 17.69
C ARG A 261 9.77 -21.43 16.93
N PHE A 262 8.78 -20.79 16.30
CA PHE A 262 7.79 -21.45 15.46
C PHE A 262 8.44 -22.14 14.23
N THR A 263 9.25 -21.43 13.44
CA THR A 263 9.90 -22.02 12.25
C THR A 263 10.91 -23.10 12.62
N GLN A 264 11.53 -23.04 13.81
CA GLN A 264 12.39 -24.10 14.32
C GLN A 264 11.58 -25.36 14.68
N LYS A 265 10.43 -25.22 15.37
CA LYS A 265 9.48 -26.34 15.60
C LYS A 265 9.02 -26.95 14.28
N MET A 266 8.64 -26.12 13.30
CA MET A 266 8.22 -26.56 11.96
C MET A 266 9.32 -27.36 11.24
N ARG A 267 10.57 -26.88 11.26
CA ARG A 267 11.74 -27.57 10.66
C ARG A 267 12.11 -28.87 11.36
N ARG A 268 11.91 -28.99 12.68
CA ARG A 268 12.26 -30.16 13.49
C ARG A 268 11.15 -31.22 13.55
N SER A 269 9.91 -30.87 13.19
CA SER A 269 8.77 -31.78 13.26
C SER A 269 8.96 -33.00 12.35
N ARG A 270 8.97 -34.21 12.93
CA ARG A 270 9.07 -35.47 12.16
C ARG A 270 7.86 -35.69 11.24
N LEU A 271 6.70 -35.14 11.62
CA LEU A 271 5.45 -35.16 10.86
C LEU A 271 5.53 -34.29 9.60
N LEU A 272 6.28 -33.18 9.65
CA LEU A 272 6.43 -32.26 8.51
C LEU A 272 7.69 -32.60 7.71
N LYS A 273 7.51 -33.16 6.51
CA LYS A 273 8.60 -33.29 5.54
C LYS A 273 8.72 -31.98 4.76
N LEU A 274 9.25 -30.97 5.45
CA LEU A 274 9.42 -29.62 4.97
C LEU A 274 10.57 -29.54 3.94
N ASN A 275 10.24 -29.09 2.73
CA ASN A 275 11.20 -28.80 1.68
C ASN A 275 11.63 -27.33 1.70
N GLY A 276 10.69 -26.41 1.95
CA GLY A 276 10.95 -24.97 1.93
C GLY A 276 9.81 -24.12 2.48
N TYR A 277 10.02 -22.81 2.54
CA TYR A 277 8.98 -21.81 2.85
C TYR A 277 9.39 -20.43 2.36
N ILE A 278 8.42 -19.53 2.22
CA ILE A 278 8.55 -18.09 1.98
C ILE A 278 7.71 -17.41 3.06
N TRP A 279 8.19 -16.33 3.65
CA TRP A 279 7.43 -15.55 4.62
C TRP A 279 7.55 -14.06 4.37
N LYS A 280 6.53 -13.32 4.82
CA LYS A 280 6.52 -11.86 4.85
C LYS A 280 5.89 -11.36 6.14
N LEU A 281 6.52 -10.37 6.78
CA LEU A 281 6.02 -9.64 7.93
C LEU A 281 5.40 -8.32 7.47
N GLU A 282 4.19 -8.04 7.92
CA GLU A 282 3.44 -6.80 7.63
C GLU A 282 2.79 -6.26 8.90
N TYR A 283 2.51 -4.95 8.93
CA TYR A 283 1.75 -4.28 9.99
C TYR A 283 0.45 -3.71 9.41
N GLY A 284 -0.72 -4.27 9.73
CA GLY A 284 -2.02 -3.75 9.27
C GLY A 284 -2.77 -3.11 10.43
N PHE A 285 -3.37 -1.94 10.25
CA PHE A 285 -4.05 -1.20 11.35
C PHE A 285 -5.03 -2.06 12.17
N ALA A 286 -5.81 -2.95 11.54
CA ALA A 286 -6.72 -3.86 12.24
C ALA A 286 -6.06 -5.13 12.81
N LYS A 287 -5.01 -5.63 12.13
CA LYS A 287 -4.36 -6.93 12.42
C LYS A 287 -3.06 -6.80 13.25
N SER A 288 -2.57 -5.59 13.47
CA SER A 288 -1.20 -5.28 13.92
C SER A 288 -0.15 -6.03 13.09
N PHE A 289 0.96 -6.45 13.71
CA PHE A 289 1.94 -7.33 13.08
C PHE A 289 1.35 -8.71 12.76
N HIS A 290 1.57 -9.16 11.54
CA HIS A 290 1.17 -10.49 11.08
C HIS A 290 2.17 -11.04 10.05
N TYR A 291 2.33 -12.36 10.02
CA TYR A 291 3.17 -13.05 9.04
C TYR A 291 2.32 -13.75 7.99
N HIS A 292 2.47 -13.39 6.72
CA HIS A 292 2.00 -14.21 5.62
C HIS A 292 3.04 -15.31 5.32
N LEU A 293 2.61 -16.57 5.17
CA LEU A 293 3.48 -17.72 4.87
C LEU A 293 3.01 -18.54 3.66
N ILE A 294 3.97 -18.99 2.86
CA ILE A 294 3.82 -20.03 1.84
C ILE A 294 4.83 -21.13 2.20
N ILE A 295 4.39 -22.37 2.38
CA ILE A 295 5.20 -23.48 2.90
C ILE A 295 5.16 -24.63 1.88
N PHE A 296 6.30 -25.26 1.64
CA PHE A 296 6.47 -26.33 0.67
C PHE A 296 6.80 -27.64 1.38
N LEU A 297 5.87 -28.59 1.36
CA LEU A 297 6.03 -29.93 1.92
C LEU A 297 6.29 -30.96 0.82
N CYS A 298 6.96 -32.05 1.15
CA CYS A 298 7.20 -33.17 0.26
C CYS A 298 5.90 -33.91 -0.05
N GLY A 299 5.34 -33.69 -1.24
CA GLY A 299 4.06 -34.27 -1.64
C GLY A 299 4.07 -35.79 -1.81
N ARG A 300 5.23 -36.45 -1.82
CA ARG A 300 5.30 -37.93 -1.73
C ARG A 300 4.90 -38.48 -0.36
N LYS A 301 4.96 -37.66 0.69
CA LYS A 301 4.62 -38.03 2.08
C LYS A 301 3.36 -37.32 2.60
N HIS A 302 2.77 -36.42 1.80
CA HIS A 302 1.70 -35.52 2.20
C HIS A 302 0.63 -35.38 1.11
N SER A 303 -0.65 -35.44 1.52
CA SER A 303 -1.81 -35.32 0.63
C SER A 303 -2.97 -34.49 1.22
N HIS A 304 -3.07 -34.40 2.55
CA HIS A 304 -4.17 -33.72 3.26
C HIS A 304 -3.80 -32.28 3.61
N ASP A 305 -3.75 -31.41 2.61
CA ASP A 305 -3.28 -30.02 2.73
C ASP A 305 -4.07 -29.18 3.76
N ILE A 306 -5.40 -29.28 3.82
CA ILE A 306 -6.24 -28.58 4.82
C ILE A 306 -5.80 -28.93 6.26
N LYS A 307 -5.61 -30.22 6.56
CA LYS A 307 -5.20 -30.71 7.88
C LYS A 307 -3.76 -30.34 8.21
N LEU A 308 -2.88 -30.32 7.21
CA LEU A 308 -1.49 -29.87 7.37
C LEU A 308 -1.41 -28.36 7.65
N ALA A 309 -2.21 -27.56 6.95
CA ALA A 309 -2.35 -26.13 7.20
C ALA A 309 -2.86 -25.86 8.62
N GLN A 310 -3.91 -26.57 9.06
CA GLN A 310 -4.41 -26.49 10.43
C GLN A 310 -3.32 -26.86 11.46
N MET A 311 -2.67 -28.01 11.32
CA MET A 311 -1.62 -28.47 12.24
C MET A 311 -0.46 -27.46 12.35
N ILE A 312 -0.04 -26.85 11.23
CA ILE A 312 1.01 -25.82 11.24
C ILE A 312 0.49 -24.52 11.89
N GLY A 313 -0.75 -24.13 11.64
CA GLY A 313 -1.39 -23.00 12.32
C GLY A 313 -1.45 -23.18 13.84
N GLU A 314 -1.84 -24.37 14.31
CA GLU A 314 -1.82 -24.73 15.74
C GLU A 314 -0.40 -24.73 16.34
N MET A 315 0.64 -24.99 15.54
CA MET A 315 2.04 -24.85 15.99
C MET A 315 2.45 -23.39 16.19
N TRP A 316 1.94 -22.46 15.36
CA TRP A 316 2.09 -21.03 15.60
C TRP A 316 1.32 -20.63 16.85
N ASP A 317 0.05 -21.03 16.94
CA ASP A 317 -0.84 -20.66 18.03
C ASP A 317 -0.30 -21.08 19.41
N LYS A 318 0.14 -22.34 19.55
CA LYS A 318 0.84 -22.85 20.75
C LYS A 318 2.19 -22.15 21.03
N THR A 319 2.72 -21.38 20.09
CA THR A 319 3.95 -20.60 20.25
C THR A 319 3.70 -19.17 20.75
N ILE A 320 2.45 -18.67 20.67
CA ILE A 320 1.99 -17.34 21.12
C ILE A 320 0.88 -17.40 22.19
N GLY A 321 0.71 -18.54 22.87
CA GLY A 321 -0.19 -18.68 24.03
C GLY A 321 -1.56 -19.30 23.77
N GLY A 322 -1.86 -19.78 22.54
CA GLY A 322 -3.00 -20.66 22.28
C GLY A 322 -4.37 -19.97 22.21
N LYS A 323 -4.61 -19.12 21.19
CA LYS A 323 -5.85 -18.34 20.99
C LYS A 323 -6.42 -18.44 19.57
N ASN A 324 -6.15 -19.54 18.85
CA ASN A 324 -6.47 -19.77 17.43
C ASN A 324 -6.09 -18.61 16.48
N CYS A 325 -4.94 -17.98 16.72
CA CYS A 325 -4.51 -16.76 16.02
C CYS A 325 -3.82 -17.03 14.66
N TYR A 326 -4.51 -17.74 13.76
CA TYR A 326 -4.07 -17.94 12.38
C TYR A 326 -5.26 -18.09 11.42
N PHE A 327 -5.05 -17.82 10.13
CA PHE A 327 -6.03 -18.02 9.09
C PHE A 327 -5.60 -19.12 8.11
N ASN A 328 -6.45 -20.16 7.98
CA ASN A 328 -6.23 -21.28 7.09
C ASN A 328 -6.77 -20.99 5.68
N CYS A 329 -5.87 -20.62 4.77
CA CYS A 329 -6.17 -20.32 3.36
C CYS A 329 -6.60 -21.54 2.52
N HIS A 330 -6.72 -22.73 3.11
CA HIS A 330 -7.21 -23.95 2.44
C HIS A 330 -8.66 -24.29 2.77
N SER A 331 -9.32 -23.56 3.68
CA SER A 331 -10.71 -23.85 4.02
C SER A 331 -11.60 -23.78 2.76
N THR A 332 -12.50 -24.75 2.59
CA THR A 332 -13.41 -24.82 1.43
C THR A 332 -14.26 -23.56 1.29
N LYS A 333 -14.68 -22.97 2.41
CA LYS A 333 -15.36 -21.67 2.49
C LYS A 333 -14.54 -20.51 1.92
N TYR A 334 -13.20 -20.55 1.97
CA TYR A 334 -12.33 -19.54 1.38
C TYR A 334 -12.01 -19.86 -0.08
N LEU A 335 -11.61 -21.10 -0.39
CA LEU A 335 -11.20 -21.50 -1.74
C LEU A 335 -12.30 -21.36 -2.80
N LYS A 336 -13.58 -21.50 -2.42
CA LYS A 336 -14.73 -21.28 -3.34
C LYS A 336 -14.80 -19.86 -3.95
N HIS A 337 -14.09 -18.88 -3.39
CA HIS A 337 -14.04 -17.51 -3.90
C HIS A 337 -12.92 -17.30 -4.94
N TYR A 338 -12.11 -18.32 -5.23
CA TYR A 338 -10.98 -18.27 -6.14
C TYR A 338 -11.26 -19.14 -7.36
N LYS A 339 -11.18 -18.53 -8.55
CA LYS A 339 -11.29 -19.25 -9.83
C LYS A 339 -10.21 -20.34 -10.00
N ASP A 340 -9.02 -20.08 -9.44
CA ASP A 340 -7.84 -20.93 -9.61
C ASP A 340 -7.21 -21.32 -8.26
N ILE A 341 -7.31 -22.61 -7.89
CA ILE A 341 -6.76 -23.13 -6.64
C ILE A 341 -5.26 -23.43 -6.79
N VAL A 342 -4.47 -22.41 -6.45
CA VAL A 342 -2.99 -22.39 -6.46
C VAL A 342 -2.33 -23.12 -5.27
N VAL A 343 -3.09 -23.41 -4.22
CA VAL A 343 -2.61 -24.13 -3.02
C VAL A 343 -2.81 -25.65 -3.15
N GLY A 344 -2.29 -26.41 -2.18
CA GLY A 344 -2.42 -27.86 -2.12
C GLY A 344 -1.39 -28.58 -2.98
N ARG A 345 -1.77 -29.73 -3.56
CA ARG A 345 -0.87 -30.56 -4.37
C ARG A 345 -0.40 -29.82 -5.63
N LEU A 346 0.91 -29.88 -5.89
CA LEU A 346 1.59 -29.28 -7.03
C LEU A 346 2.54 -30.31 -7.65
N GLU A 347 2.27 -30.70 -8.90
CA GLU A 347 3.05 -31.70 -9.62
C GLU A 347 4.23 -31.08 -10.37
N ARG A 348 5.31 -31.86 -10.56
CA ARG A 348 6.55 -31.38 -11.21
C ARG A 348 6.31 -30.71 -12.56
N ASN A 349 5.35 -31.23 -13.32
CA ASN A 349 5.04 -30.83 -14.70
C ASN A 349 3.79 -29.93 -14.77
N ASP A 350 3.23 -29.48 -13.65
CA ASP A 350 2.09 -28.56 -13.63
C ASP A 350 2.56 -27.11 -13.81
N HIS A 351 2.99 -26.78 -15.04
CA HIS A 351 3.52 -25.46 -15.38
C HIS A 351 2.50 -24.34 -15.11
N ILE A 352 1.21 -24.59 -15.31
CA ILE A 352 0.14 -23.62 -15.11
C ILE A 352 -0.02 -23.28 -13.64
N LYS A 353 -0.03 -24.27 -12.73
CA LYS A 353 -0.15 -24.00 -11.29
C LYS A 353 1.13 -23.42 -10.70
N PHE A 354 2.31 -23.76 -11.23
CA PHE A 354 3.56 -23.08 -10.89
C PHE A 354 3.56 -21.61 -11.31
N ASP A 355 3.16 -21.31 -12.54
CA ASP A 355 3.01 -19.93 -13.04
C ASP A 355 2.04 -19.13 -12.17
N ARG A 356 0.86 -19.66 -11.88
CA ARG A 356 -0.13 -18.98 -11.04
C ARG A 356 0.34 -18.79 -9.60
N LEU A 357 1.00 -19.78 -9.00
CA LEU A 357 1.61 -19.63 -7.67
C LEU A 357 2.63 -18.49 -7.65
N LEU A 358 3.46 -18.38 -8.71
CA LEU A 358 4.47 -17.35 -8.83
C LEU A 358 3.84 -15.97 -9.12
N ASN A 359 3.17 -15.84 -10.26
CA ASN A 359 2.72 -14.58 -10.83
C ASN A 359 1.44 -14.02 -10.22
N VAL A 360 0.67 -14.84 -9.50
CA VAL A 360 -0.54 -14.40 -8.80
C VAL A 360 -0.32 -14.36 -7.28
N VAL A 361 0.13 -15.44 -6.63
CA VAL A 361 0.30 -15.43 -5.16
C VAL A 361 1.59 -14.72 -4.73
N ILE A 362 2.75 -15.21 -5.17
CA ILE A 362 4.06 -14.72 -4.71
C ILE A 362 4.29 -13.28 -5.18
N ARG A 363 3.89 -12.95 -6.42
CA ARG A 363 3.96 -11.57 -6.94
C ARG A 363 3.12 -10.60 -6.10
N TYR A 364 1.87 -10.94 -5.80
CA TYR A 364 1.02 -10.13 -4.90
C TYR A 364 1.68 -9.96 -3.51
N PHE A 365 2.19 -11.06 -2.94
CA PHE A 365 2.95 -11.08 -1.69
C PHE A 365 4.10 -10.06 -1.69
N CYS A 366 4.91 -10.06 -2.75
CA CYS A 366 6.07 -9.17 -2.89
C CYS A 366 5.66 -7.73 -3.21
N LYS A 367 4.55 -7.52 -3.93
CA LYS A 367 4.07 -6.22 -4.42
C LYS A 367 3.22 -5.44 -3.40
N LYS A 368 2.64 -6.11 -2.39
CA LYS A 368 1.94 -5.49 -1.25
C LYS A 368 2.92 -4.76 -0.29
N ASP A 369 3.84 -3.96 -0.83
CA ASP A 369 4.70 -3.11 -0.01
C ASP A 369 3.82 -2.03 0.62
N GLN A 370 3.88 -1.95 1.95
CA GLN A 370 2.99 -1.08 2.71
C GLN A 370 3.45 0.36 2.55
N PHE A 371 2.65 1.22 1.90
CA PHE A 371 2.96 2.66 1.78
C PHE A 371 3.17 3.33 3.16
N ILE A 372 2.50 2.78 4.18
CA ILE A 372 2.63 3.15 5.59
C ILE A 372 3.38 1.99 6.28
N VAL A 373 4.58 2.26 6.80
CA VAL A 373 5.46 1.24 7.43
C VAL A 373 5.64 1.57 8.91
N HIS A 374 5.43 0.60 9.81
CA HIS A 374 5.70 0.79 11.24
C HIS A 374 7.21 0.98 11.50
N LYS A 375 7.60 2.01 12.26
CA LYS A 375 9.00 2.44 12.46
C LYS A 375 9.91 1.32 12.95
N SER A 376 9.42 0.47 13.86
CA SER A 376 10.19 -0.66 14.41
C SER A 376 10.58 -1.76 13.40
N ILE A 377 9.97 -1.82 12.21
CA ILE A 377 10.38 -2.71 11.10
C ILE A 377 11.16 -2.02 9.99
N VAL A 378 11.38 -0.70 10.06
CA VAL A 378 12.23 0.03 9.11
C VAL A 378 13.66 -0.52 9.16
N ASN A 379 14.26 -0.72 7.98
CA ASN A 379 15.57 -1.34 7.78
C ASN A 379 15.72 -2.76 8.40
N LYS A 380 14.61 -3.42 8.77
CA LYS A 380 14.60 -4.82 9.18
C LYS A 380 14.18 -5.70 8.00
N LYS A 381 14.65 -6.95 7.99
CA LYS A 381 14.13 -7.96 7.04
C LYS A 381 12.65 -8.23 7.33
N THR A 382 11.81 -7.96 6.33
CA THR A 382 10.35 -8.18 6.34
C THR A 382 9.90 -9.23 5.32
N PHE A 383 10.79 -9.73 4.47
CA PHE A 383 10.52 -10.80 3.51
C PHE A 383 11.73 -11.74 3.46
N ASP A 384 11.50 -13.06 3.40
CA ASP A 384 12.56 -14.03 3.16
C ASP A 384 12.05 -15.36 2.58
N THR A 385 12.99 -16.13 2.07
CA THR A 385 12.82 -17.53 1.70
C THR A 385 13.59 -18.44 2.66
N GLY A 386 13.23 -19.73 2.71
CA GLY A 386 14.08 -20.75 3.32
C GLY A 386 15.36 -20.95 2.50
N ARG A 387 16.23 -21.87 2.94
CA ARG A 387 17.41 -22.28 2.15
C ARG A 387 17.12 -23.61 1.45
N THR A 388 17.33 -23.71 0.14
CA THR A 388 17.21 -24.93 -0.69
C THR A 388 18.31 -25.95 -0.40
N ARG A 389 18.25 -27.16 -0.97
CA ARG A 389 19.29 -28.18 -0.76
C ARG A 389 20.57 -27.79 -1.52
N SER A 390 20.44 -27.30 -2.74
CA SER A 390 21.51 -26.67 -3.53
C SER A 390 22.27 -25.63 -2.70
N THR A 391 21.58 -24.63 -2.16
CA THR A 391 22.19 -23.53 -1.38
C THR A 391 22.85 -24.04 -0.09
N ARG A 392 22.29 -25.05 0.58
CA ARG A 392 22.91 -25.64 1.79
C ARG A 392 24.21 -26.39 1.52
N LYS A 393 24.38 -27.03 0.35
CA LYS A 393 25.63 -27.71 0.00
C LYS A 393 26.82 -26.75 -0.10
N ASN A 394 26.56 -25.51 -0.49
CA ASN A 394 27.57 -24.47 -0.66
C ASN A 394 27.77 -23.62 0.62
N LEU A 395 27.13 -23.99 1.73
CA LEU A 395 27.18 -23.27 3.01
C LEU A 395 27.73 -24.16 4.13
N GLY A 396 29.06 -24.22 4.22
CA GLY A 396 29.80 -24.88 5.28
C GLY A 396 31.30 -24.70 5.08
N ARG A 397 32.09 -24.85 6.15
CA ARG A 397 33.54 -25.04 6.01
C ARG A 397 33.76 -26.34 5.24
N PRO A 398 34.65 -26.39 4.22
CA PRO A 398 34.98 -27.66 3.58
C PRO A 398 35.40 -28.67 4.63
N ALA A 399 34.87 -29.89 4.55
CA ALA A 399 35.45 -30.99 5.31
C ALA A 399 36.89 -31.14 4.83
N LYS A 400 37.85 -30.92 5.74
CA LYS A 400 39.21 -31.42 5.49
C LYS A 400 39.09 -32.94 5.47
N ILE A 401 39.42 -33.51 4.30
CA ILE A 401 39.73 -34.93 4.14
C ILE A 401 41.06 -35.18 4.85
#